data_AF-A0A537SD93-F1
#
_entry.id   AF-A0A537SD93-F1
#
_cell.length_a   1.000
_cell.length_b   1.000
_cell.length_c   1.000
_cell.angle_alpha   90.00
_cell.angle_beta   90.00
_cell.angle_gamma   90.00
#
_symmetry.space_group_name_H-M   'P 1'
#
loop_
_entity.id
_entity.type
_entity.pdbx_description
1 polymer ?
#
loop_
_entity_poly.entity_id
_entity_poly.type
_entity_poly.pdbx_seq_one_letter_code
_entity_poly.pdbx_strand_id
1 'polypeptide(L)'
;MWDTISRAELEATKKQLRTRRQDLIRRHAEELQAIEQDQAEIEAFDQLIGTIADKFKIGRSRRNELGGGETGLQTEDIEGVPFLITQAQKSRLRELGIGDDQIRDMKPKEAHRILGIAS
;
A
#
# COMPACT_ATOMS: atom_id res chain seq x y z
N MET A 1 52.04 -1.74 13.01
CA MET A 1 51.09 -1.05 13.91
C MET A 1 49.81 -1.89 14.12
N TRP A 2 49.94 -3.22 14.28
CA TRP A 2 48.83 -4.16 14.56
C TRP A 2 49.21 -5.18 15.64
N ASP A 3 50.40 -5.05 16.22
CA ASP A 3 50.82 -5.88 17.34
C ASP A 3 50.27 -5.25 18.62
N THR A 4 49.59 -6.08 19.42
CA THR A 4 48.98 -5.81 20.73
C THR A 4 47.53 -5.34 20.79
N ILE A 5 46.65 -5.70 19.83
CA ILE A 5 45.23 -5.81 20.20
C ILE A 5 45.11 -7.00 21.14
N SER A 6 44.84 -6.74 22.42
CA SER A 6 44.69 -7.80 23.40
C SER A 6 43.43 -8.63 23.09
N ARG A 7 43.48 -9.94 23.31
CA ARG A 7 42.31 -10.82 23.13
C ARG A 7 41.09 -10.33 23.91
N ALA A 8 41.32 -9.67 25.05
CA ALA A 8 40.27 -9.04 25.84
C ALA A 8 39.60 -7.86 25.11
N GLU A 9 40.37 -7.04 24.39
CA GLU A 9 39.87 -5.90 23.60
C GLU A 9 39.10 -6.39 22.37
N LEU A 10 39.57 -7.47 21.73
CA LEU A 10 38.85 -8.11 20.63
C LEU A 10 37.50 -8.67 21.09
N GLU A 11 37.45 -9.35 22.24
CA GLU A 11 36.18 -9.86 22.77
C GLU A 11 35.26 -8.74 23.24
N ALA A 12 35.81 -7.64 23.80
CA ALA A 12 35.03 -6.46 24.16
C ALA A 12 34.39 -5.80 22.94
N THR A 13 35.16 -5.57 21.87
CA THR A 13 34.66 -4.98 20.62
C THR A 13 33.65 -5.89 19.91
N LYS A 14 33.87 -7.20 19.92
CA LYS A 14 32.91 -8.19 19.39
C LYS A 14 31.59 -8.20 20.18
N LYS A 15 31.66 -8.12 21.52
CA LYS A 15 30.48 -8.01 22.37
C LYS A 15 29.72 -6.72 22.06
N GLN A 16 30.43 -5.60 21.93
CA GLN A 16 29.84 -4.32 21.56
C GLN A 16 29.18 -4.34 20.18
N LEU A 17 29.80 -4.97 19.19
CA LEU A 17 29.22 -5.14 17.85
C LEU A 17 27.96 -6.00 17.90
N ARG A 18 27.97 -7.10 18.66
CA ARG A 18 26.79 -7.95 18.86
C ARG A 18 25.64 -7.17 19.47
N THR A 19 25.90 -6.38 20.52
CA THR A 19 24.89 -5.52 21.15
C THR A 19 24.33 -4.52 20.15
N ARG A 20 25.18 -3.77 19.45
CA ARG A 20 24.74 -2.79 18.43
C ARG A 20 23.91 -3.44 17.33
N ARG A 21 24.31 -4.62 16.85
CA ARG A 21 23.55 -5.37 15.85
C ARG A 21 22.17 -5.77 16.40
N GLN A 22 22.10 -6.24 17.65
CA GLN A 22 20.84 -6.61 18.28
C GLN A 22 19.91 -5.40 18.43
N ASP A 23 20.45 -4.26 18.85
CA ASP A 23 19.69 -3.01 18.98
C ASP A 23 19.17 -2.52 17.63
N LEU A 24 19.99 -2.60 16.57
CA LEU A 24 19.56 -2.26 15.22
C LEU A 24 18.45 -3.17 14.71
N ILE A 25 18.60 -4.49 14.86
CA ILE A 25 17.56 -5.46 14.46
C ILE A 25 16.27 -5.18 15.22
N ARG A 26 16.36 -4.88 16.52
CA ARG A 26 15.20 -4.55 17.32
C ARG A 26 14.50 -3.30 16.82
N ARG A 27 15.24 -2.21 16.55
CA ARG A 27 14.66 -0.98 16.00
C ARG A 27 14.02 -1.21 14.64
N HIS A 28 14.67 -1.95 13.75
CA HIS A 28 14.09 -2.28 12.45
C HIS A 28 12.83 -3.15 12.57
N ALA A 29 12.77 -4.07 13.54
CA ALA A 29 11.55 -4.82 13.81
C ALA A 29 10.42 -3.90 14.30
N GLU A 30 10.72 -2.95 15.18
CA GLU A 30 9.77 -1.94 15.66
C GLU A 30 9.30 -1.02 14.51
N GLU A 31 10.20 -0.58 13.63
CA GLU A 31 9.87 0.22 12.44
C GLU A 31 8.96 -0.54 11.46
N LEU A 32 9.27 -1.81 11.19
CA LEU A 32 8.43 -2.66 10.31
C LEU A 32 7.04 -2.87 10.90
N GLN A 33 6.95 -3.06 12.22
CA GLN A 33 5.67 -3.21 12.91
C GLN A 33 4.84 -1.91 12.85
N ALA A 34 5.47 -0.75 12.98
CA ALA A 34 4.79 0.54 12.83
C ALA A 34 4.25 0.72 11.40
N ILE A 35 5.06 0.40 10.38
CA ILE A 35 4.64 0.44 8.98
C ILE A 35 3.46 -0.50 8.72
N GLU A 36 3.47 -1.70 9.30
CA GLU A 36 2.38 -2.67 9.19
C GLU A 36 1.08 -2.15 9.84
N GLN A 37 1.19 -1.46 10.97
CA GLN A 37 0.04 -0.82 11.62
C GLN A 37 -0.53 0.31 10.77
N ASP A 38 0.31 1.21 10.25
CA ASP A 38 -0.12 2.31 9.39
C ASP A 38 -0.80 1.77 8.12
N GLN A 39 -0.27 0.68 7.55
CA GLN A 39 -0.87 -0.02 6.43
C GLN A 39 -2.27 -0.55 6.76
N ALA A 40 -2.46 -1.17 7.93
CA ALA A 40 -3.76 -1.67 8.38
C ALA A 40 -4.78 -0.53 8.57
N GLU A 41 -4.34 0.65 9.04
CA GLU A 41 -5.20 1.84 9.16
C GLU A 41 -5.65 2.33 7.78
N ILE A 42 -4.73 2.40 6.81
CA ILE A 42 -5.04 2.77 5.42
C ILE A 42 -6.06 1.79 4.83
N GLU A 43 -5.89 0.48 5.03
CA GLU A 43 -6.84 -0.52 4.54
C GLU A 43 -8.23 -0.39 5.18
N ALA A 44 -8.30 -0.01 6.47
CA ALA A 44 -9.58 0.26 7.12
C ALA A 44 -10.28 1.49 6.52
N PHE A 45 -9.53 2.55 6.18
CA PHE A 45 -10.09 3.71 5.48
C PHE A 45 -10.62 3.35 4.10
N ASP A 46 -9.90 2.53 3.35
CA ASP A 46 -10.36 2.09 2.02
C ASP A 46 -11.64 1.26 2.08
N GLN A 47 -11.77 0.38 3.07
CA GLN A 47 -13.02 -0.36 3.30
C GLN A 47 -14.17 0.59 3.62
N LEU A 48 -13.95 1.60 4.47
CA LEU A 48 -14.95 2.60 4.78
C LEU A 48 -15.36 3.38 3.52
N ILE A 49 -14.40 3.82 2.71
CA ILE A 49 -14.65 4.50 1.44
C ILE A 49 -15.50 3.62 0.52
N GLY A 50 -15.16 2.33 0.38
CA GLY A 50 -15.93 1.38 -0.41
C GLY A 50 -17.38 1.26 0.06
N THR A 51 -17.60 1.08 1.37
CA THR A 51 -18.97 1.00 1.93
C THR A 51 -19.78 2.28 1.75
N ILE A 52 -19.13 3.45 1.85
CA ILE A 52 -19.75 4.74 1.62
C ILE A 52 -20.12 4.87 0.13
N ALA A 53 -19.19 4.56 -0.77
CA ALA A 53 -19.42 4.61 -2.22
C ALA A 53 -20.60 3.71 -2.63
N ASP A 54 -20.70 2.50 -2.07
CA ASP A 54 -21.83 1.59 -2.31
C ASP A 54 -23.16 2.13 -1.76
N LYS A 55 -23.16 2.70 -0.55
CA LYS A 55 -24.35 3.37 0.01
C LYS A 55 -24.82 4.52 -0.88
N PHE A 56 -23.89 5.33 -1.41
CA PHE A 56 -24.23 6.44 -2.31
C PHE A 56 -24.69 5.98 -3.70
N LYS A 57 -24.16 4.87 -4.24
CA LYS A 57 -24.67 4.22 -5.47
C LYS A 57 -26.12 3.75 -5.33
N ILE A 58 -26.44 3.09 -4.22
CA ILE A 58 -27.80 2.64 -3.89
C ILE A 58 -28.76 3.85 -3.83
N GLY A 59 -28.25 5.04 -3.48
CA GLY A 59 -28.99 6.31 -3.51
C GLY A 59 -29.15 6.96 -4.90
N ARG A 60 -28.19 6.79 -5.82
CA ARG A 60 -28.25 7.34 -7.20
C ARG A 60 -29.07 6.46 -8.15
N SER A 61 -28.97 5.13 -8.03
CA SER A 61 -29.73 4.18 -8.88
C SER A 61 -31.25 4.30 -8.72
N ARG A 62 -31.75 4.85 -7.61
CA ARG A 62 -33.19 5.09 -7.44
C ARG A 62 -33.72 6.40 -8.02
N ARG A 63 -32.87 7.25 -8.62
CA ARG A 63 -33.27 8.60 -9.10
C ARG A 63 -33.20 8.82 -10.61
N ASN A 64 -32.50 7.96 -11.36
CA ASN A 64 -32.18 8.22 -12.76
C ASN A 64 -32.90 7.26 -13.72
N GLU A 65 -34.22 7.16 -13.60
CA GLU A 65 -35.07 6.84 -14.74
C GLU A 65 -35.69 8.17 -15.20
N LEU A 66 -35.29 8.63 -16.39
CA LEU A 66 -35.79 9.77 -17.20
C LEU A 66 -34.73 10.87 -17.47
N GLY A 67 -34.26 10.93 -18.72
CA GLY A 67 -33.80 12.17 -19.36
C GLY A 67 -32.34 12.18 -19.83
N GLY A 68 -32.14 12.06 -21.14
CA GLY A 68 -30.85 12.24 -21.83
C GLY A 68 -30.41 13.71 -21.93
N GLY A 69 -29.12 13.91 -22.19
CA GLY A 69 -28.52 15.23 -22.36
C GLY A 69 -27.00 15.17 -22.32
N GLU A 70 -26.41 15.25 -23.51
CA GLU A 70 -25.00 15.14 -23.86
C GLU A 70 -24.14 16.23 -23.19
N THR A 71 -23.06 15.87 -22.50
CA THR A 71 -21.89 16.77 -22.31
C THR A 71 -20.61 15.95 -22.21
N GLY A 72 -19.65 16.28 -23.07
CA GLY A 72 -18.34 15.66 -23.13
C GLY A 72 -17.48 16.00 -21.90
N LEU A 73 -17.15 14.96 -21.15
CA LEU A 73 -15.90 14.73 -20.45
C LEU A 73 -15.81 13.22 -20.31
N GLN A 74 -14.92 12.59 -21.07
CA GLN A 74 -14.65 11.15 -20.98
C GLN A 74 -13.88 10.84 -19.68
N THR A 75 -14.49 11.16 -18.54
CA THR A 75 -14.32 10.39 -17.32
C THR A 75 -15.38 9.32 -17.41
N GLU A 76 -15.07 8.22 -18.10
CA GLU A 76 -15.77 6.99 -17.83
C GLU A 76 -15.52 6.75 -16.33
N ASP A 77 -16.50 7.06 -15.49
CA ASP A 77 -16.53 6.75 -14.08
C ASP A 77 -17.10 5.35 -13.97
N ILE A 78 -16.25 4.37 -13.63
CA ILE A 78 -16.77 3.08 -13.16
C ILE A 78 -17.16 3.42 -11.74
N GLU A 79 -18.45 3.66 -11.61
CA GLU A 79 -19.16 3.96 -10.41
C GLU A 79 -18.58 3.10 -9.26
N GLY A 80 -18.16 3.73 -8.17
CA GLY A 80 -17.86 3.12 -6.86
C GLY A 80 -16.60 2.28 -6.68
N VAL A 81 -15.61 2.41 -7.55
CA VAL A 81 -14.27 1.87 -7.28
C VAL A 81 -13.40 2.98 -6.69
N PRO A 82 -12.61 2.74 -5.63
CA PRO A 82 -11.71 3.73 -5.06
C PRO A 82 -10.83 4.36 -6.15
N PHE A 83 -10.68 5.69 -6.12
CA PHE A 83 -9.82 6.42 -7.05
C PHE A 83 -8.32 6.16 -6.79
N LEU A 84 -7.97 5.40 -5.76
CA LEU A 84 -6.61 5.13 -5.32
C LEU A 84 -6.34 3.62 -5.32
N ILE A 85 -5.10 3.24 -5.69
CA ILE A 85 -4.60 1.87 -5.59
C ILE A 85 -3.85 1.77 -4.26
N THR A 86 -4.25 0.85 -3.39
CA THR A 86 -3.65 0.70 -2.05
C THR A 86 -2.25 0.09 -2.14
N GLN A 87 -1.43 0.22 -1.11
CA GLN A 87 -0.08 -0.38 -1.11
C GLN A 87 -0.12 -1.93 -1.12
N ALA A 88 -1.15 -2.54 -0.53
CA ALA A 88 -1.39 -3.98 -0.62
C ALA A 88 -1.78 -4.39 -2.05
N GLN A 89 -2.62 -3.58 -2.71
CA GLN A 89 -2.97 -3.76 -4.12
C GLN A 89 -1.76 -3.60 -5.04
N LYS A 90 -0.90 -2.60 -4.80
CA LYS A 90 0.37 -2.44 -5.51
C LYS A 90 1.31 -3.64 -5.30
N SER A 91 1.34 -4.21 -4.10
CA SER A 91 2.15 -5.40 -3.83
C SER A 91 1.61 -6.63 -4.57
N ARG A 92 0.29 -6.82 -4.66
CA ARG A 92 -0.30 -7.85 -5.53
C ARG A 92 -0.02 -7.61 -7.01
N LEU A 93 -0.04 -6.35 -7.47
CA LEU A 93 0.33 -6.03 -8.85
C LEU A 93 1.80 -6.39 -9.13
N ARG A 94 2.71 -6.16 -8.16
CA ARG A 94 4.11 -6.60 -8.26
C ARG A 94 4.25 -8.11 -8.35
N GLU A 95 3.47 -8.88 -7.57
CA GLU A 95 3.46 -10.34 -7.65
C GLU A 95 2.97 -10.85 -9.02
N LEU A 96 2.09 -10.10 -9.69
CA LEU A 96 1.63 -10.36 -11.05
C LEU A 96 2.66 -9.95 -12.13
N GLY A 97 3.85 -9.49 -11.74
CA GLY A 97 4.94 -9.12 -12.64
C GLY A 97 4.86 -7.69 -13.17
N ILE A 98 4.01 -6.83 -12.58
CA ILE A 98 3.86 -5.44 -12.99
C ILE A 98 4.91 -4.62 -12.24
N GLY A 99 5.79 -3.95 -12.99
CA GLY A 99 6.86 -3.12 -12.41
C GLY A 99 6.33 -1.87 -11.71
N ASP A 100 7.05 -1.36 -10.71
CA ASP A 100 6.64 -0.18 -9.93
C ASP A 100 6.44 1.08 -10.80
N ASP A 101 7.25 1.25 -11.85
CA ASP A 101 7.09 2.34 -12.82
C ASP A 101 5.73 2.25 -13.53
N GLN A 102 5.35 1.03 -13.90
CA GLN A 102 4.08 0.77 -14.55
C GLN A 102 2.91 0.95 -13.57
N ILE A 103 3.04 0.51 -12.32
CA ILE A 103 2.02 0.71 -11.28
C ILE A 103 1.81 2.20 -10.98
N ARG A 104 2.87 3.01 -10.99
CA ARG A 104 2.82 4.45 -10.73
C ARG A 104 2.06 5.21 -11.82
N ASP A 105 2.27 4.82 -13.08
CA ASP A 105 1.66 5.46 -14.24
C ASP A 105 0.33 4.79 -14.65
N MET A 106 0.00 3.64 -14.04
CA MET A 106 -1.24 2.89 -14.28
C MET A 106 -2.45 3.59 -13.68
N LYS A 107 -3.54 3.61 -14.46
CA LYS A 107 -4.80 4.17 -13.98
C LYS A 107 -5.36 3.26 -12.87
N PRO A 108 -5.86 3.81 -11.76
CA PRO A 108 -6.47 3.05 -10.67
C PRO A 108 -7.50 2.00 -11.11
N LYS A 109 -8.31 2.31 -12.13
CA LYS A 109 -9.25 1.36 -12.73
C LYS A 109 -8.59 0.14 -13.38
N GLU A 110 -7.47 0.34 -14.07
CA GLU A 110 -6.75 -0.73 -14.74
C GLU A 110 -6.14 -1.67 -13.70
N ALA A 111 -5.57 -1.12 -12.63
CA ALA A 111 -5.16 -1.87 -11.46
C ALA A 111 -6.31 -2.67 -10.84
N HIS A 112 -7.46 -2.04 -10.61
CA HIS A 112 -8.64 -2.73 -10.06
C HIS A 112 -9.21 -3.82 -10.98
N ARG A 113 -9.10 -3.65 -12.31
CA ARG A 113 -9.46 -4.68 -13.30
C ARG A 113 -8.50 -5.86 -13.27
N ILE A 114 -7.19 -5.60 -13.21
CA ILE A 114 -6.15 -6.62 -13.10
C ILE A 114 -6.30 -7.41 -11.79
N LEU A 115 -6.67 -6.72 -10.71
CA LEU A 115 -6.91 -7.32 -9.39
C LEU A 115 -8.28 -8.01 -9.26
N GLY A 116 -9.15 -7.93 -10.28
CA GLY A 116 -10.48 -8.54 -10.29
C GLY A 116 -11.48 -7.91 -9.32
N ILE A 117 -11.21 -6.69 -8.85
CA ILE A 117 -12.05 -5.95 -7.87
C ILE A 117 -13.16 -5.16 -8.58
N ALA A 118 -12.96 -4.81 -9.85
CA ALA A 118 -13.92 -4.08 -10.67
C ALA A 118 -14.22 -4.86 -11.97
N SER A 119 -15.50 -5.19 -12.19
CA SER A 119 -16.07 -5.56 -13.51
C SER A 119 -16.83 -4.37 -14.07
#